data_AF-G8BG19-F1
#
_entry.id   AF-G8BG19-F1
#
_cell.length_a   1.000
_cell.length_b   1.000
_cell.length_c   1.000
_cell.angle_alpha   90.00
_cell.angle_beta   90.00
_cell.angle_gamma   90.00
#
_symmetry.space_group_name_H-M   'P 1'
#
loop_
_entity.id
_entity.type
_entity.pdbx_description
1 polymer ?
#
loop_
_entity_poly.entity_id
_entity_poly.type
_entity_poly.pdbx_seq_one_letter_code
_entity_poly.pdbx_strand_id
1 'polypeptide(L)'
;MLPSPINIHKWVEENEDKLKPPVNNFCLHRGGFTVMIVGGPNERSDYHINQTPEYFYQYKGTMCLKVVDDGKFRDILIHEGDSFLLPPNTPHNPCRYKDTIGIVVEQDRPESVNDAIRWYCSNCEDVVYHKDFYLTDLGTQIKEAIVAFDSNIDAKTCKKCGHINSSKR
;
A
#
# COMPACT_ATOMS: atom_id res chain seq x y z
N MET A 1 -18.19 -12.21 -21.86
CA MET A 1 -19.45 -12.40 -21.10
C MET A 1 -19.42 -11.38 -19.97
N LEU A 2 -20.47 -10.57 -19.80
CA LEU A 2 -20.52 -9.56 -18.73
C LEU A 2 -20.65 -10.27 -17.36
N PRO A 3 -19.77 -10.00 -16.37
CA PRO A 3 -19.88 -10.62 -15.05
C PRO A 3 -21.05 -10.03 -14.25
N SER A 4 -21.57 -10.83 -13.30
CA SER A 4 -22.57 -10.35 -12.33
C SER A 4 -21.95 -9.36 -11.35
N PRO A 5 -22.72 -8.38 -10.83
CA PRO A 5 -22.25 -7.48 -9.79
C PRO A 5 -21.97 -8.22 -8.47
N ILE A 6 -21.06 -7.67 -7.66
CA ILE A 6 -20.73 -8.20 -6.32
C ILE A 6 -21.43 -7.32 -5.27
N ASN A 7 -22.20 -7.94 -4.38
CA ASN A 7 -22.68 -7.28 -3.17
C ASN A 7 -21.56 -7.29 -2.12
N ILE A 8 -21.00 -6.11 -1.80
CA ILE A 8 -19.84 -6.01 -0.90
C ILE A 8 -20.17 -6.49 0.52
N HIS A 9 -21.34 -6.16 1.06
CA HIS A 9 -21.75 -6.59 2.40
C HIS A 9 -21.75 -8.12 2.52
N LYS A 10 -22.46 -8.78 1.59
CA LYS A 10 -22.54 -10.25 1.54
C LYS A 10 -21.17 -10.87 1.28
N TRP A 11 -20.37 -10.28 0.37
CA TRP A 11 -19.03 -10.78 0.09
C TRP A 11 -18.15 -10.75 1.34
N VAL A 12 -18.20 -9.65 2.12
CA VAL A 12 -17.45 -9.53 3.38
C VAL A 12 -17.89 -10.57 4.39
N GLU A 13 -19.20 -10.77 4.57
CA GLU A 13 -19.74 -11.81 5.48
C GLU A 13 -19.23 -13.21 5.12
N GLU A 14 -19.15 -13.52 3.82
CA GLU A 14 -18.74 -14.84 3.32
C GLU A 14 -17.22 -15.02 3.24
N ASN A 15 -16.42 -13.95 3.26
CA ASN A 15 -14.99 -13.97 2.93
C ASN A 15 -14.11 -13.17 3.92
N GLU A 16 -14.60 -12.90 5.14
CA GLU A 16 -13.87 -12.09 6.13
C GLU A 16 -12.47 -12.66 6.45
N ASP A 17 -12.30 -13.99 6.35
CA ASP A 17 -11.03 -14.69 6.52
C ASP A 17 -9.95 -14.26 5.52
N LYS A 18 -10.34 -13.88 4.29
CA LYS A 18 -9.43 -13.39 3.24
C LYS A 18 -8.92 -11.98 3.49
N LEU A 19 -9.48 -11.27 4.48
CA LEU A 19 -9.12 -9.90 4.84
C LEU A 19 -8.19 -9.84 6.06
N LYS A 20 -7.69 -10.99 6.53
CA LYS A 20 -6.79 -11.14 7.68
C LYS A 20 -5.36 -11.45 7.21
N PRO A 21 -4.32 -11.16 8.02
CA PRO A 21 -2.94 -11.55 7.70
C PRO A 21 -2.78 -13.05 7.40
N PRO A 22 -1.76 -13.45 6.59
CA PRO A 22 -0.65 -12.65 6.06
C PRO A 22 -0.93 -11.98 4.71
N VAL A 23 -2.08 -12.25 4.10
CA VAL A 23 -2.55 -11.61 2.86
C VAL A 23 -3.93 -11.06 3.16
N ASN A 24 -3.99 -9.76 3.40
CA ASN A 24 -5.18 -9.06 3.87
C ASN A 24 -5.92 -8.30 2.75
N ASN A 25 -5.59 -8.55 1.49
CA ASN A 25 -6.23 -7.92 0.34
C ASN A 25 -6.76 -8.97 -0.65
N PHE A 26 -7.90 -8.66 -1.27
CA PHE A 26 -8.52 -9.49 -2.31
C PHE A 26 -8.91 -8.62 -3.51
N CYS A 27 -8.65 -9.11 -4.73
CA CYS A 27 -9.01 -8.43 -5.97
C CYS A 27 -10.43 -8.83 -6.39
N LEU A 28 -11.37 -7.88 -6.33
CA LEU A 28 -12.77 -8.08 -6.72
C LEU A 28 -12.95 -8.01 -8.24
N HIS A 29 -12.26 -7.06 -8.88
CA HIS A 29 -12.35 -6.82 -10.32
C HIS A 29 -10.97 -6.47 -10.89
N ARG A 30 -10.69 -6.95 -12.11
CA ARG A 30 -9.49 -6.63 -12.87
C ARG A 30 -9.81 -6.41 -14.35
N GLY A 31 -9.13 -5.45 -14.98
CA GLY A 31 -9.22 -5.13 -16.41
C GLY A 31 -9.56 -3.66 -16.62
N GLY A 32 -8.55 -2.84 -16.90
CA GLY A 32 -8.63 -1.37 -16.94
C GLY A 32 -8.46 -0.76 -15.55
N PHE A 33 -9.22 -1.27 -14.58
CA PHE A 33 -9.04 -0.99 -13.17
C PHE A 33 -8.76 -2.27 -12.38
N THR A 34 -8.00 -2.13 -11.31
CA THR A 34 -7.83 -3.11 -10.25
C THR A 34 -8.61 -2.61 -9.03
N VAL A 35 -9.73 -3.29 -8.71
CA VAL A 35 -10.58 -2.97 -7.56
C VAL A 35 -10.30 -3.99 -6.46
N MET A 36 -9.74 -3.53 -5.35
CA MET A 36 -9.36 -4.36 -4.22
C MET A 36 -10.22 -4.05 -3.00
N ILE A 37 -10.50 -5.08 -2.22
CA ILE A 37 -11.00 -4.97 -0.85
C ILE A 37 -9.90 -5.43 0.10
N VAL A 38 -9.63 -4.64 1.14
CA VAL A 38 -8.44 -4.76 1.96
C VAL A 38 -8.80 -4.63 3.44
N GLY A 39 -8.45 -5.64 4.24
CA GLY A 39 -8.62 -5.61 5.69
C GLY A 39 -7.34 -5.30 6.45
N GLY A 40 -7.31 -5.67 7.73
CA GLY A 40 -6.15 -5.50 8.61
C GLY A 40 -6.14 -6.49 9.78
N PRO A 41 -5.10 -6.46 10.63
CA PRO A 41 -4.05 -5.45 10.65
C PRO A 41 -2.97 -5.70 9.59
N ASN A 42 -2.38 -4.64 9.04
CA ASN A 42 -1.17 -4.75 8.25
C ASN A 42 -0.33 -3.51 8.45
N GLU A 43 0.93 -3.74 8.79
CA GLU A 43 1.90 -2.68 9.03
C GLU A 43 3.21 -3.03 8.35
N ARG A 44 3.65 -2.13 7.48
CA ARG A 44 4.94 -2.17 6.80
C ARG A 44 5.54 -0.78 6.83
N SER A 45 6.86 -0.67 6.69
CA SER A 45 7.55 0.62 6.67
C SER A 45 7.82 1.16 5.25
N ASP A 46 7.53 0.38 4.21
CA ASP A 46 7.68 0.79 2.82
C ASP A 46 6.64 1.85 2.41
N TYR A 47 7.11 2.83 1.65
CA TYR A 47 6.29 3.76 0.90
C TYR A 47 6.25 3.34 -0.55
N HIS A 48 5.04 3.14 -1.06
CA HIS A 48 4.78 2.93 -2.47
C HIS A 48 4.67 4.28 -3.18
N ILE A 49 5.18 4.34 -4.40
CA ILE A 49 5.11 5.49 -5.29
C ILE A 49 4.54 4.98 -6.59
N ASN A 50 3.31 5.39 -6.85
CA ASN A 50 2.56 5.03 -8.04
C ASN A 50 2.44 6.28 -8.93
N GLN A 51 2.79 6.19 -10.21
CA GLN A 51 2.65 7.34 -11.12
C GLN A 51 1.22 7.56 -11.61
N THR A 52 0.26 6.75 -11.14
CA THR A 52 -1.17 6.91 -11.36
C THR A 52 -1.89 7.18 -10.04
N PRO A 53 -3.09 7.78 -10.04
CA PRO A 53 -3.83 8.06 -8.81
C PRO A 53 -4.31 6.76 -8.14
N GLU A 54 -4.50 6.82 -6.82
CA GLU A 54 -5.12 5.73 -6.06
C GLU A 54 -6.35 6.24 -5.32
N TYR A 55 -7.48 5.56 -5.50
CA TYR A 55 -8.72 5.89 -4.80
C TYR A 55 -8.92 4.98 -3.59
N PHE A 56 -9.25 5.58 -2.46
CA PHE A 56 -9.54 4.91 -1.20
C PHE A 56 -10.97 5.20 -0.78
N TYR A 57 -11.69 4.16 -0.38
CA TYR A 57 -12.96 4.27 0.33
C TYR A 57 -12.93 3.36 1.54
N GLN A 58 -13.15 3.91 2.73
CA GLN A 58 -13.03 3.12 3.95
C GLN A 58 -14.40 2.61 4.40
N TYR A 59 -14.67 1.34 4.15
CA TYR A 59 -15.97 0.71 4.39
C TYR A 59 -16.26 0.41 5.86
N LYS A 60 -15.24 0.02 6.65
CA LYS A 60 -15.36 -0.29 8.08
C LYS A 60 -14.11 0.16 8.85
N GLY A 61 -14.30 0.83 9.98
CA GLY A 61 -13.23 1.33 10.84
C GLY A 61 -12.39 2.42 10.19
N THR A 62 -11.28 2.79 10.82
CA THR A 62 -10.36 3.84 10.32
C THR A 62 -9.05 3.22 9.82
N MET A 63 -8.42 3.82 8.82
CA MET A 63 -7.02 3.55 8.48
C MET A 63 -6.17 4.82 8.54
N CYS A 64 -4.85 4.67 8.64
CA CYS A 64 -3.91 5.78 8.50
C CYS A 64 -3.09 5.60 7.22
N LEU A 65 -3.18 6.57 6.31
CA LEU A 65 -2.33 6.64 5.13
C LEU A 65 -1.21 7.63 5.43
N LYS A 66 0.00 7.12 5.67
CA LYS A 66 1.18 7.96 5.85
C LYS A 66 1.66 8.41 4.48
N VAL A 67 1.95 9.69 4.30
CA VAL A 67 2.40 10.24 3.02
C VAL A 67 3.60 11.14 3.20
N VAL A 68 4.36 11.33 2.12
CA VAL A 68 5.34 12.43 2.00
C VAL A 68 4.80 13.44 1.01
N ASP A 69 4.35 14.58 1.53
CA ASP A 69 3.69 15.65 0.77
C ASP A 69 4.57 16.90 0.82
N ASP A 70 5.09 17.33 -0.34
CA ASP A 70 6.09 18.40 -0.45
C ASP A 70 7.28 18.25 0.52
N GLY A 71 7.77 17.01 0.65
CA GLY A 71 8.88 16.66 1.54
C GLY A 71 8.53 16.61 3.03
N LYS A 72 7.26 16.77 3.39
CA LYS A 72 6.77 16.66 4.78
C LYS A 72 6.02 15.36 5.00
N PHE A 73 6.37 14.67 6.08
CA PHE A 73 5.65 13.47 6.51
C PHE A 73 4.32 13.87 7.14
N ARG A 74 3.24 13.25 6.67
CA ARG A 74 1.88 13.50 7.15
C ARG A 74 1.16 12.18 7.37
N ASP A 75 0.36 12.12 8.42
CA ASP A 75 -0.58 11.04 8.67
C ASP A 75 -1.97 11.49 8.23
N ILE A 76 -2.54 10.83 7.22
CA ILE A 76 -3.91 11.07 6.77
C ILE A 76 -4.79 9.98 7.37
N LEU A 77 -5.68 10.36 8.29
CA LEU A 77 -6.70 9.45 8.80
C LEU A 77 -7.86 9.39 7.81
N ILE A 78 -8.20 8.18 7.37
CA ILE A 78 -9.36 7.91 6.50
C ILE A 78 -10.33 7.12 7.36
N HIS A 79 -11.37 7.79 7.85
CA HIS A 79 -12.37 7.25 8.76
C HIS A 79 -13.42 6.42 8.03
N GLU A 80 -14.24 5.69 8.77
CA GLU A 80 -15.33 4.91 8.20
C GLU A 80 -16.29 5.82 7.41
N GLY A 81 -16.57 5.45 6.16
CA GLY A 81 -17.37 6.22 5.21
C GLY A 81 -16.57 7.25 4.39
N ASP A 82 -15.30 7.53 4.73
CA ASP A 82 -14.51 8.51 4.02
C ASP A 82 -14.12 8.02 2.61
N SER A 83 -14.05 9.00 1.72
CA SER A 83 -13.56 8.87 0.35
C SER A 83 -12.33 9.75 0.18
N PHE A 84 -11.26 9.21 -0.39
CA PHE A 84 -10.00 9.91 -0.58
C PHE A 84 -9.36 9.53 -1.92
N LEU A 85 -8.93 10.53 -2.69
CA LEU A 85 -8.19 10.33 -3.92
C LEU A 85 -6.75 10.80 -3.72
N LEU A 86 -5.80 9.87 -3.74
CA LEU A 86 -4.39 10.15 -3.63
C LEU A 86 -3.82 10.55 -5.01
N PRO A 87 -3.17 11.71 -5.15
CA PRO A 87 -2.54 12.12 -6.40
C PRO A 87 -1.36 11.21 -6.81
N PRO A 88 -1.08 11.09 -8.12
CA PRO A 88 0.11 10.43 -8.64
C PRO A 88 1.40 10.89 -7.97
N ASN A 89 2.40 10.00 -7.94
CA ASN A 89 3.76 10.24 -7.47
C ASN A 89 3.86 10.63 -5.99
N THR A 90 2.77 10.53 -5.22
CA THR A 90 2.81 10.77 -3.77
C THR A 90 3.32 9.51 -3.07
N PRO A 91 4.51 9.55 -2.43
CA PRO A 91 4.97 8.42 -1.63
C PRO A 91 4.00 8.18 -0.49
N HIS A 92 3.45 6.97 -0.38
CA HIS A 92 2.43 6.64 0.60
C HIS A 92 2.62 5.25 1.21
N ASN A 93 2.25 5.10 2.48
CA ASN A 93 2.38 3.88 3.26
C ASN A 93 1.03 3.61 3.98
N PRO A 94 0.21 2.67 3.46
CA PRO A 94 -1.07 2.33 4.06
C PRO A 94 -0.91 1.52 5.36
N CYS A 95 -1.34 2.08 6.49
CA CYS A 95 -1.40 1.41 7.79
C CYS A 95 -2.86 1.05 8.11
N ARG A 96 -3.15 -0.26 8.20
CA ARG A 96 -4.50 -0.77 8.47
C ARG A 96 -4.56 -1.42 9.84
N TYR A 97 -5.57 -1.07 10.62
CA TYR A 97 -5.78 -1.64 11.96
C TYR A 97 -6.61 -2.92 11.90
N LYS A 98 -6.63 -3.65 13.02
CA LYS A 98 -7.42 -4.87 13.17
C LYS A 98 -8.91 -4.58 12.93
N ASP A 99 -9.61 -5.52 12.31
CA ASP A 99 -11.06 -5.50 12.10
C ASP A 99 -11.57 -4.30 11.26
N THR A 100 -10.69 -3.71 10.44
CA THR A 100 -11.01 -2.65 9.47
C THR A 100 -11.15 -3.23 8.06
N ILE A 101 -11.90 -2.55 7.19
CA ILE A 101 -12.08 -2.94 5.78
C ILE A 101 -12.14 -1.67 4.93
N GLY A 102 -11.37 -1.63 3.85
CA GLY A 102 -11.41 -0.56 2.86
C GLY A 102 -11.41 -1.09 1.44
N ILE A 103 -11.83 -0.26 0.50
CA ILE A 103 -11.73 -0.47 -0.94
C ILE A 103 -10.61 0.42 -1.47
N VAL A 104 -9.77 -0.15 -2.33
CA VAL A 104 -8.75 0.57 -3.08
C VAL A 104 -9.02 0.35 -4.55
N VAL A 105 -9.01 1.43 -5.34
CA VAL A 105 -9.11 1.36 -6.81
C VAL A 105 -7.88 1.98 -7.42
N GLU A 106 -7.20 1.20 -8.24
CA GLU A 106 -6.07 1.62 -9.06
C GLU A 106 -6.40 1.39 -10.53
N GLN A 107 -5.77 2.13 -11.42
CA GLN A 107 -5.78 1.81 -12.85
C GLN A 107 -4.63 0.87 -13.21
N ASP A 108 -4.81 0.09 -14.27
CA ASP A 108 -3.71 -0.61 -14.90
C ASP A 108 -2.66 0.41 -15.36
N ARG A 109 -1.37 0.09 -15.16
CA ARG A 109 -0.28 1.00 -15.52
C ARG A 109 -0.22 1.15 -17.04
N PRO A 110 -0.11 2.38 -17.57
CA PRO A 110 0.24 2.59 -18.97
C PRO A 110 1.59 1.92 -19.29
N GLU A 111 1.82 1.59 -20.56
CA GLU A 111 3.13 1.10 -20.99
C GLU A 111 4.22 2.10 -20.57
N SER A 112 5.38 1.58 -20.13
CA SER A 112 6.54 2.34 -19.64
C SER A 112 6.38 3.10 -18.32
N VAL A 113 5.23 3.00 -17.65
CA VAL A 113 5.04 3.57 -16.31
C VAL A 113 5.49 2.57 -15.25
N ASN A 114 6.53 2.94 -14.51
CA ASN A 114 7.06 2.15 -13.40
C ASN A 114 6.50 2.63 -12.06
N ASP A 115 6.35 1.69 -11.14
CA ASP A 115 6.15 1.98 -9.74
C ASP A 115 7.52 2.03 -9.04
N ALA A 116 7.55 2.62 -7.85
CA ALA A 116 8.69 2.49 -6.98
C ALA A 116 8.28 2.15 -5.55
N ILE A 117 9.18 1.46 -4.86
CA ILE A 117 9.10 1.22 -3.44
C ILE A 117 10.29 1.91 -2.76
N ARG A 118 10.02 2.55 -1.63
CA ARG A 118 10.99 3.39 -0.93
C ARG A 118 10.90 3.20 0.57
N TRP A 119 12.05 3.14 1.23
CA TRP A 119 12.14 3.24 2.69
C TRP A 119 12.79 4.56 3.09
N TYR A 120 12.22 5.19 4.11
CA TYR A 120 12.79 6.36 4.76
C TYR A 120 13.35 5.99 6.12
N CYS A 121 14.34 6.76 6.58
CA CYS A 121 14.98 6.53 7.85
C CYS A 121 14.02 6.88 8.99
N SER A 122 13.76 5.95 9.90
CA SER A 122 12.91 6.18 11.09
C SER A 122 13.48 7.22 12.07
N ASN A 123 14.78 7.54 11.97
CA ASN A 123 15.45 8.50 12.85
C ASN A 123 15.61 9.90 12.25
N CYS A 124 15.80 10.02 10.93
CA CYS A 124 16.13 11.30 10.29
C CYS A 124 15.41 11.57 8.96
N GLU A 125 14.46 10.69 8.60
CA GLU A 125 13.57 10.83 7.44
C GLU A 125 14.24 10.83 6.05
N ASP A 126 15.56 10.64 6.00
CA ASP A 126 16.29 10.53 4.73
C ASP A 126 15.96 9.24 3.98
N VAL A 127 16.12 9.25 2.65
CA VAL A 127 15.88 8.05 1.84
C VAL A 127 16.95 7.00 2.15
N VAL A 128 16.50 5.81 2.56
CA VAL A 128 17.37 4.68 2.93
C VAL A 128 17.54 3.73 1.76
N TYR A 129 16.44 3.42 1.09
CA TYR A 129 16.41 2.52 -0.05
C TYR A 129 15.33 2.95 -1.03
N HIS A 130 15.60 2.79 -2.32
CA HIS A 130 14.69 3.09 -3.41
C HIS A 130 14.85 2.02 -4.50
N LYS A 131 13.75 1.53 -5.04
CA LYS A 131 13.76 0.61 -6.17
C LYS A 131 12.56 0.87 -7.07
N ASP A 132 12.84 1.19 -8.33
CA ASP A 132 11.87 1.21 -9.42
C ASP A 132 11.60 -0.21 -9.92
N PHE A 133 10.37 -0.48 -10.33
CA PHE A 133 9.97 -1.72 -10.97
C PHE A 133 8.77 -1.50 -11.88
N TYR A 134 8.72 -2.27 -12.98
CA TYR A 134 7.51 -2.35 -13.78
C TYR A 134 6.50 -3.27 -13.10
N LEU A 135 5.29 -2.78 -12.86
CA LEU A 135 4.27 -3.53 -12.10
C LEU A 135 3.63 -4.62 -12.96
N THR A 136 3.87 -5.88 -12.61
CA THR A 136 3.22 -7.05 -13.20
C THR A 136 2.37 -7.81 -12.17
N ASP A 137 2.88 -7.95 -10.95
CA ASP A 137 2.19 -8.54 -9.80
C ASP A 137 2.59 -7.80 -8.52
N LEU A 138 1.71 -6.92 -8.05
CA LEU A 138 1.96 -6.06 -6.88
C LEU A 138 2.33 -6.89 -5.65
N GLY A 139 1.56 -7.94 -5.35
CA GLY A 139 1.72 -8.71 -4.13
C GLY A 139 3.08 -9.43 -4.08
N THR A 140 3.51 -10.01 -5.19
CA THR A 140 4.76 -10.77 -5.29
C THR A 140 5.97 -9.83 -5.32
N GLN A 141 5.93 -8.79 -6.15
CA GLN A 141 7.05 -7.86 -6.31
C GLN A 141 7.32 -7.05 -5.03
N ILE A 142 6.28 -6.64 -4.31
CA ILE A 142 6.43 -5.96 -3.01
C ILE A 142 7.05 -6.91 -1.97
N LYS A 143 6.60 -8.18 -1.91
CA LYS A 143 7.21 -9.18 -1.00
C LYS A 143 8.69 -9.40 -1.31
N GLU A 144 9.06 -9.54 -2.58
CA GLU A 144 10.45 -9.68 -3.00
C GLU A 144 11.30 -8.45 -2.62
N ALA A 145 10.76 -7.24 -2.80
CA ALA A 145 11.44 -6.01 -2.40
C ALA A 145 11.65 -5.94 -0.88
N ILE A 146 10.65 -6.33 -0.08
CA ILE A 146 10.77 -6.40 1.39
C ILE A 146 11.85 -7.39 1.81
N VAL A 147 11.86 -8.60 1.22
CA VAL A 147 12.88 -9.62 1.52
C VAL A 147 14.28 -9.14 1.12
N ALA A 148 14.44 -8.51 -0.04
CA ALA A 148 15.70 -7.94 -0.49
C ALA A 148 16.19 -6.81 0.44
N PHE A 149 15.29 -5.96 0.91
CA PHE A 149 15.59 -4.91 1.89
C PHE A 149 16.02 -5.52 3.24
N ASP A 150 15.26 -6.48 3.77
CA ASP A 150 15.54 -7.03 5.10
C ASP A 150 16.79 -7.91 5.17
N SER A 151 17.16 -8.57 4.07
CA SER A 151 18.33 -9.44 3.99
C SER A 151 19.65 -8.70 3.74
N ASN A 152 19.61 -7.39 3.47
CA ASN A 152 20.79 -6.61 3.13
C ASN A 152 21.03 -5.48 4.15
N ILE A 153 22.04 -5.64 5.01
CA ILE A 153 22.38 -4.64 6.04
C ILE A 153 22.72 -3.27 5.45
N ASP A 154 23.38 -3.22 4.30
CA ASP A 154 23.74 -1.96 3.64
C ASP A 154 22.52 -1.23 3.09
N ALA A 155 21.50 -1.98 2.65
CA ALA A 155 20.21 -1.44 2.21
C ALA A 155 19.40 -0.90 3.39
N LYS A 156 19.55 -1.47 4.59
CA LYS A 156 18.86 -1.02 5.82
C LYS A 156 19.54 0.15 6.50
N THR A 157 20.83 0.35 6.26
CA THR A 157 21.64 1.35 6.94
C THR A 157 21.52 2.71 6.26
N CYS A 158 20.91 3.67 6.97
CA CYS A 158 20.82 5.06 6.52
C CYS A 158 22.21 5.66 6.31
N LYS A 159 22.50 6.14 5.10
CA LYS A 159 23.83 6.70 4.78
C LYS A 159 24.10 8.05 5.43
N LYS A 160 23.06 8.77 5.86
CA LYS A 160 23.17 10.07 6.51
C LYS A 160 23.47 9.99 8.01
N CYS A 161 22.83 9.07 8.75
CA CYS A 161 22.98 8.98 10.21
C CYS A 161 23.44 7.63 10.74
N GLY A 162 23.62 6.61 9.89
CA GLY A 162 24.06 5.28 10.29
C GLY A 162 22.98 4.40 10.95
N HIS A 163 21.75 4.91 11.12
CA HIS A 163 20.66 4.14 11.71
C HIS A 163 20.27 2.93 10.84
N ILE A 164 20.12 1.76 11.45
CA ILE A 164 19.70 0.52 10.78
C ILE A 164 18.17 0.42 10.87
N ASN A 165 17.50 0.45 9.73
CA ASN A 165 16.03 0.44 9.61
C ASN A 165 15.48 -0.99 9.52
N SER A 166 14.15 -1.16 9.58
CA SER A 166 13.44 -2.44 9.49
C SER A 166 12.26 -2.35 8.53
N SER A 167 11.90 -3.42 7.82
CA SER A 167 10.70 -3.47 6.97
C SER A 167 9.39 -3.52 7.76
N LYS A 168 9.47 -3.99 9.02
CA LYS A 168 8.38 -4.01 9.99
C LYS A 168 8.53 -2.82 10.92
N ARG A 169 7.41 -2.18 11.25
CA ARG A 169 7.32 -1.25 12.37
C ARG A 169 6.98 -2.01 13.65
#